data_AF-X1RIL0-F1
#
_entry.id   AF-X1RIL0-F1
#
_cell.length_a   1.000
_cell.length_b   1.000
_cell.length_c   1.000
_cell.angle_alpha   90.00
_cell.angle_beta   90.00
_cell.angle_gamma   90.00
#
_symmetry.space_group_name_H-M   'P 1'
#
loop_
_entity.id
_entity.type
_entity.pdbx_description
1 polymer ?
#
loop_
_entity_poly.entity_id
_entity_poly.type
_entity_poly.pdbx_seq_one_letter_code
_entity_poly.pdbx_strand_id
1 'polypeptide(L)'
;GQADKAWYAWFNSVRLAAKAKGYSRSAFGADAPYYFRVTEFQDRGTLHFHSLIGNAGDIRRLLFKDFWELNGYARVEAYDPARGANFYVGKYLTKADGD
;
A
#
# COMPACT_ATOMS: atom_id res chain seq x y z
N GLY A 1 -7.88 -3.77 -13.74
CA GLY A 1 -8.84 -4.90 -13.59
C GLY A 1 -9.66 -4.79 -12.30
N GLN A 2 -10.42 -5.83 -11.92
CA GLN A 2 -11.18 -5.85 -10.65
C GLN A 2 -10.27 -5.66 -9.43
N ALA A 3 -9.09 -6.30 -9.43
CA ALA A 3 -8.08 -6.16 -8.38
C ALA A 3 -7.59 -4.71 -8.19
N ASP A 4 -7.42 -3.94 -9.27
CA ASP A 4 -7.06 -2.51 -9.16
C ASP A 4 -8.17 -1.70 -8.51
N LYS A 5 -9.44 -1.97 -8.87
CA LYS A 5 -10.59 -1.28 -8.25
C LYS A 5 -10.64 -1.56 -6.74
N ALA A 6 -10.44 -2.82 -6.34
CA ALA A 6 -10.35 -3.21 -4.93
C ALA A 6 -9.19 -2.49 -4.22
N TRP A 7 -8.02 -2.43 -4.86
CA TRP A 7 -6.85 -1.71 -4.35
C TRP A 7 -7.12 -0.22 -4.14
N TYR A 8 -7.72 0.47 -5.10
CA TYR A 8 -8.04 1.90 -4.95
C TYR A 8 -9.11 2.14 -3.89
N ALA A 9 -10.14 1.30 -3.79
CA ALA A 9 -11.15 1.40 -2.74
C ALA A 9 -10.52 1.22 -1.35
N TRP A 10 -9.66 0.21 -1.19
CA TRP A 10 -8.91 -0.03 0.02
C TRP A 10 -7.99 1.15 0.37
N PHE A 11 -7.23 1.67 -0.59
CA PHE A 11 -6.33 2.82 -0.36
C PHE A 11 -7.10 4.11 -0.02
N ASN A 12 -8.26 4.34 -0.63
CA ASN A 12 -9.12 5.47 -0.28
C ASN A 12 -9.64 5.35 1.17
N SER A 13 -9.87 4.14 1.67
CA SER A 13 -10.20 3.95 3.09
C SER A 13 -9.06 4.36 4.02
N VAL A 14 -7.80 4.10 3.64
CA VAL A 14 -6.61 4.58 4.36
C VAL A 14 -6.57 6.11 4.38
N ARG A 15 -6.83 6.74 3.22
CA ARG A 15 -6.89 8.21 3.10
C ARG A 15 -7.93 8.84 4.02
N LEU A 16 -9.13 8.28 4.05
CA LEU A 16 -10.21 8.75 4.90
C LEU A 16 -9.85 8.60 6.39
N ALA A 17 -9.29 7.46 6.77
CA ALA A 17 -8.90 7.23 8.16
C ALA A 17 -7.76 8.14 8.62
N ALA A 18 -6.74 8.36 7.78
CA ALA A 18 -5.63 9.27 8.07
C ALA A 18 -6.16 10.69 8.33
N LYS A 19 -7.08 11.16 7.47
CA LYS A 19 -7.72 12.47 7.64
C LYS A 19 -8.58 12.52 8.89
N ALA A 20 -9.40 11.50 9.16
CA ALA A 20 -10.27 11.44 10.33
C ALA A 20 -9.47 11.41 11.66
N LYS A 21 -8.27 10.82 11.64
CA LYS A 21 -7.34 10.81 12.77
C LYS A 21 -6.48 12.07 12.88
N GLY A 22 -6.56 12.98 11.91
CA GLY A 22 -5.75 14.21 11.87
C GLY A 22 -4.30 13.99 11.44
N TYR A 23 -3.94 12.82 10.93
CA TYR A 23 -2.59 12.53 10.45
C TYR A 23 -2.30 13.20 9.10
N SER A 24 -3.32 13.37 8.27
CA SER A 24 -3.24 14.10 7.01
C SER A 24 -4.19 15.29 7.00
N ARG A 25 -3.78 16.40 6.36
CA ARG A 25 -4.64 17.59 6.25
C ARG A 25 -5.79 17.40 5.28
N SER A 26 -5.66 16.48 4.34
CA SER A 26 -6.70 16.16 3.35
C SER A 26 -6.77 14.65 3.11
N ALA A 27 -7.90 14.19 2.58
CA ALA A 27 -8.01 12.86 1.97
C ALA A 27 -7.71 12.90 0.45
N PHE A 28 -7.53 14.10 -0.12
CA PHE A 28 -7.30 14.35 -1.55
C PHE A 28 -6.13 15.32 -1.78
N GLY A 29 -5.53 15.27 -2.97
CA GLY A 29 -4.45 16.18 -3.36
C GLY A 29 -3.11 15.88 -2.68
N ALA A 30 -2.19 16.85 -2.71
CA ALA A 30 -0.82 16.71 -2.24
C ALA A 30 -0.70 16.42 -0.73
N ASP A 31 -1.67 16.90 0.05
CA ASP A 31 -1.69 16.72 1.51
C ASP A 31 -2.33 15.39 1.97
N ALA A 32 -2.76 14.55 1.02
CA ALA A 32 -3.33 13.24 1.32
C ALA A 32 -2.25 12.17 1.47
N PRO A 33 -2.58 11.00 2.04
CA PRO A 33 -1.73 9.84 1.89
C PRO A 33 -1.45 9.56 0.40
N TYR A 34 -0.20 9.23 0.12
CA TYR A 34 0.29 8.88 -1.22
C TYR A 34 0.89 7.49 -1.19
N TYR A 35 1.09 6.89 -2.36
CA TYR A 35 1.61 5.54 -2.46
C TYR A 35 2.66 5.41 -3.55
N PHE A 36 3.55 4.45 -3.36
CA PHE A 36 4.29 3.78 -4.41
C PHE A 36 3.79 2.35 -4.47
N ARG A 37 3.43 1.86 -5.65
CA ARG A 37 2.88 0.50 -5.83
C ARG A 37 3.54 -0.19 -7.00
N VAL A 38 3.91 -1.44 -6.80
CA VAL A 38 4.34 -2.38 -7.84
C VAL A 38 3.30 -3.49 -7.93
N THR A 39 2.98 -3.89 -9.15
CA THR A 39 2.07 -5.00 -9.45
C THR A 39 2.87 -6.16 -10.03
N GLU A 40 2.78 -7.33 -9.40
CA GLU A 40 3.44 -8.56 -9.85
C GLU A 40 2.37 -9.57 -10.27
N PHE A 41 2.57 -10.19 -11.45
CA PHE A 41 1.82 -11.37 -11.84
C PHE A 41 2.51 -12.59 -11.22
N GLN A 42 1.86 -13.24 -10.26
CA GLN A 42 2.36 -14.53 -9.81
C GLN A 42 2.00 -15.61 -10.85
N ASP A 43 2.83 -16.67 -10.94
CA ASP A 43 2.68 -17.78 -11.90
C ASP A 43 1.31 -18.48 -11.85
N ARG A 44 0.51 -18.26 -10.80
CA ARG A 44 -0.85 -18.78 -10.63
C ARG A 44 -1.95 -17.80 -11.09
N GLY A 45 -1.61 -16.77 -11.87
CA GLY A 45 -2.56 -15.77 -12.40
C GLY A 45 -3.12 -14.80 -11.35
N THR A 46 -2.59 -14.83 -10.12
CA THR A 46 -3.00 -13.92 -9.04
C THR A 46 -2.15 -12.66 -9.07
N LEU A 47 -2.81 -11.51 -9.10
CA LEU A 47 -2.15 -10.21 -8.99
C LEU A 47 -1.70 -9.99 -7.55
N HIS A 48 -0.41 -9.70 -7.37
CA HIS A 48 0.19 -9.39 -6.09
C HIS A 48 0.63 -7.92 -6.08
N PHE A 49 0.24 -7.18 -5.06
CA PHE A 49 0.59 -5.77 -4.92
C PHE A 49 1.61 -5.57 -3.81
N HIS A 50 2.72 -4.90 -4.13
CA HIS A 50 3.64 -4.35 -3.15
C HIS A 50 3.42 -2.85 -3.07
N SER A 51 3.15 -2.30 -1.88
CA SER A 51 2.95 -0.85 -1.75
C SER A 51 3.60 -0.27 -0.50
N LEU A 52 4.20 0.91 -0.66
CA LEU A 52 4.65 1.78 0.42
C LEU A 52 3.73 3.01 0.46
N ILE A 53 3.16 3.30 1.63
CA ILE A 53 2.21 4.40 1.81
C ILE A 53 2.81 5.45 2.74
N GLY A 54 2.86 6.69 2.25
CA GLY A 54 3.32 7.86 3.01
C GLY A 54 2.15 8.70 3.53
N ASN A 55 2.45 9.55 4.52
CA ASN A 55 1.50 10.51 5.10
C ASN A 55 0.23 9.86 5.70
N ALA A 56 0.28 8.56 6.04
CA ALA A 56 -0.81 7.87 6.71
C ALA A 56 -0.74 7.95 8.25
N GLY A 57 0.42 8.30 8.82
CA GLY A 57 0.63 8.27 10.27
C GLY A 57 0.57 6.86 10.85
N ASP A 58 0.40 6.74 12.17
CA ASP A 58 0.28 5.45 12.86
C ASP A 58 -1.21 5.06 12.99
N ILE A 59 -1.78 4.58 11.89
CA ILE A 59 -3.14 4.00 11.88
C ILE A 59 -3.04 2.50 12.19
N ARG A 60 -4.04 1.97 12.90
CA ARG A 60 -4.11 0.54 13.24
C ARG A 60 -4.07 -0.33 11.98
N ARG A 61 -2.90 -0.87 11.68
CA ARG A 61 -2.61 -1.69 10.49
C ARG A 61 -3.52 -2.91 10.34
N LEU A 62 -3.87 -3.54 11.46
CA LEU A 62 -4.76 -4.71 11.47
C LEU A 62 -6.14 -4.40 10.90
N LEU A 63 -6.68 -3.19 11.11
CA LEU A 63 -7.97 -2.80 10.52
C LEU A 63 -7.91 -2.85 8.99
N PHE A 64 -6.81 -2.38 8.40
CA PHE A 64 -6.66 -2.38 6.95
C PHE A 64 -6.30 -3.74 6.38
N LYS A 65 -5.60 -4.58 7.16
CA LYS A 65 -5.49 -5.99 6.81
C LYS A 65 -6.89 -6.62 6.71
N ASP A 66 -7.73 -6.42 7.72
CA ASP A 66 -9.07 -7.02 7.77
C ASP A 66 -9.97 -6.49 6.62
N PHE A 67 -9.86 -5.20 6.27
CA PHE A 67 -10.56 -4.66 5.09
C PHE A 67 -10.09 -5.26 3.77
N TRP A 68 -8.79 -5.57 3.64
CA TRP A 68 -8.27 -6.22 2.43
C TRP A 68 -8.74 -7.66 2.31
N GLU A 69 -8.98 -8.35 3.43
CA GLU A 69 -9.39 -9.75 3.44
C GLU A 69 -10.73 -10.02 2.74
N LEU A 70 -11.53 -8.98 2.50
CA LEU A 70 -12.72 -9.03 1.64
C LEU A 70 -12.41 -9.26 0.15
N ASN A 71 -11.16 -9.01 -0.27
CA ASN A 71 -10.73 -9.05 -1.67
C ASN A 71 -9.49 -9.94 -1.90
N GLY A 72 -8.93 -10.55 -0.86
CA GLY A 72 -7.73 -11.37 -0.97
C GLY A 72 -7.01 -11.59 0.36
N TYR A 73 -5.69 -11.72 0.33
CA TYR A 73 -4.86 -11.83 1.53
C TYR A 73 -3.81 -10.71 1.53
N ALA A 74 -3.50 -10.14 2.69
CA ALA A 74 -2.47 -9.11 2.82
C ALA A 74 -1.70 -9.23 4.13
N ARG A 75 -0.49 -8.69 4.10
CA ARG A 75 0.27 -8.26 5.29
C ARG A 75 0.40 -6.75 5.26
N VAL A 76 0.10 -6.11 6.38
CA VAL A 76 0.21 -4.65 6.55
C VAL A 76 1.17 -4.38 7.69
N GLU A 77 2.37 -3.92 7.36
CA GLU A 77 3.47 -3.72 8.29
C GLU A 77 3.76 -2.23 8.49
N ALA A 78 4.31 -1.88 9.65
CA ALA A 78 4.77 -0.51 9.88
C ALA A 78 6.05 -0.29 9.07
N TYR A 79 6.24 0.92 8.56
CA TYR A 79 7.48 1.27 7.89
C TYR A 79 8.65 1.26 8.91
N ASP A 80 9.70 0.52 8.57
CA ASP A 80 10.97 0.49 9.30
C ASP A 80 12.01 1.37 8.56
N PRO A 81 12.40 2.53 9.13
CA PRO A 81 13.39 3.41 8.51
C PRO A 81 14.75 2.75 8.29
N ALA A 82 15.14 1.77 9.11
CA ALA A 82 16.42 1.09 8.98
C ALA A 82 16.49 0.19 7.73
N ARG A 83 15.34 -0.25 7.21
CA ARG A 83 15.25 -1.03 5.97
C ARG A 83 15.13 -0.16 4.72
N GLY A 84 14.65 1.08 4.88
CA GLY A 84 14.47 2.02 3.78
C GLY A 84 13.32 1.65 2.83
N ALA A 85 12.92 2.60 1.97
CA ALA A 85 11.83 2.40 1.00
C ALA A 85 12.13 1.27 0.00
N ASN A 86 13.40 1.11 -0.40
CA ASN A 86 13.85 0.10 -1.36
C ASN A 86 13.53 -1.33 -0.91
N PHE A 87 13.56 -1.62 0.40
CA PHE A 87 13.20 -2.94 0.92
C PHE A 87 11.75 -3.33 0.61
N TYR A 88 10.83 -2.36 0.64
CA TYR A 88 9.38 -2.61 0.50
C TYR A 88 8.88 -2.63 -0.94
N VAL A 89 9.46 -1.79 -1.80
CA VAL A 89 9.01 -1.63 -3.21
C VAL A 89 10.10 -1.92 -4.24
N GLY A 90 11.35 -2.05 -3.80
CA GLY A 90 12.50 -2.02 -4.69
C GLY A 90 13.19 -3.35 -4.93
N LYS A 91 12.71 -4.46 -4.35
CA LYS A 91 13.06 -5.83 -4.77
C LYS A 91 12.95 -6.05 -6.30
N TYR A 92 12.22 -5.18 -7.00
CA TYR A 92 12.00 -5.23 -8.44
C TYR A 92 12.55 -4.03 -9.22
N LEU A 93 13.16 -3.02 -8.57
CA LEU A 93 13.92 -1.98 -9.28
C LEU A 93 15.29 -2.52 -9.75
N THR A 94 15.86 -3.48 -9.02
CA THR A 94 17.18 -4.08 -9.32
C THR A 94 17.09 -5.36 -10.15
N LYS A 95 15.89 -5.84 -10.48
CA LYS A 95 15.70 -7.06 -11.29
C LYS A 95 15.77 -6.82 -12.79
N ALA A 96 15.90 -5.55 -13.23
CA ALA A 96 16.14 -5.19 -14.62
C ALA A 96 17.63 -5.28 -15.03
N ASP A 97 18.55 -5.48 -14.07
CA ASP A 97 20.00 -5.52 -14.30
C ASP A 97 20.62 -6.91 -14.05
N GLY A 98 19.83 -7.97 -14.16
CA GLY A 98 20.26 -9.33 -13.88
C GLY A 98 19.60 -10.36 -14.77
N ASP A 99 19.88 -10.27 -16.08
CA ASP A 99 19.98 -11.38 -17.02
C ASP A 99 21.17 -11.11 -17.96
#